data_AF-A0A7D5HTX0-F1
#
_entry.id   AF-A0A7D5HTX0-F1
#
_cell.length_a   1.000
_cell.length_b   1.000
_cell.length_c   1.000
_cell.angle_alpha   90.00
_cell.angle_beta   90.00
_cell.angle_gamma   90.00
#
_symmetry.space_group_name_H-M   'P 1'
#
loop_
_entity.id
_entity.type
_entity.pdbx_description
1 polymer ?
#
loop_
_entity_poly.entity_id
_entity_poly.type
_entity_poly.pdbx_seq_one_letter_code
_entity_poly.pdbx_strand_id
1 'polypeptide(L)'
;MRNIQYLFNADVIPEEQAECVQSLLNCKNIERSDRLLGYSKGRGTTWFLNTTPELGINVVLRHYYRGGMFGKLIKDRYFYARFEHTRAYKEFFLLQQMLAWKLPVPRPVAIKVENSLCCYRADIMLEKLENTQDLSKILQSQVLSNQQYEQIGKLIRRLHNHQVHHSDLNIHNILRGNEEKFWLIDFDKCRIEQGESWKQSNLDRLLRSFKKEQTRLNILFNEENWQAVLKGYSAR
;
A
#
# COMPACT_ATOMS: atom_id res chain seq x y z
N MET A 1 4.99 -1.49 -31.58
CA MET A 1 4.64 -0.24 -30.87
C MET A 1 4.44 -0.54 -29.39
N ARG A 2 4.89 0.34 -28.49
CA ARG A 2 4.49 0.29 -27.08
C ARG A 2 3.17 1.02 -26.94
N ASN A 3 2.14 0.36 -26.42
CA ASN A 3 0.88 1.03 -26.11
C ASN A 3 0.94 1.46 -24.64
N ILE A 4 0.68 2.73 -24.37
CA ILE A 4 0.69 3.30 -23.02
C ILE A 4 -0.73 3.72 -22.69
N GLN A 5 -1.22 3.26 -21.54
CA GLN A 5 -2.54 3.60 -21.04
C GLN A 5 -2.39 4.24 -19.66
N TYR A 6 -3.18 5.27 -19.42
CA TYR A 6 -3.28 5.96 -18.13
C TYR A 6 -4.71 5.83 -17.62
N LEU A 7 -4.85 5.84 -16.30
CA LEU A 7 -6.13 6.00 -15.63
C LEU A 7 -5.92 6.94 -14.45
N PHE A 8 -6.78 7.95 -14.33
CA PHE A 8 -6.74 8.97 -13.29
C PHE A 8 -7.96 8.83 -12.39
N ASN A 9 -7.80 9.15 -11.12
CA ASN A 9 -8.91 9.30 -10.19
C ASN A 9 -9.48 10.71 -10.30
N ALA A 10 -10.62 10.86 -10.97
CA ALA A 10 -11.25 12.16 -11.20
C ALA A 10 -11.67 12.89 -9.91
N ASP A 11 -11.86 12.16 -8.80
CA ASP A 11 -12.18 12.75 -7.49
C ASP A 11 -10.95 13.39 -6.81
N VAL A 12 -9.75 13.12 -7.32
CA VAL A 12 -8.47 13.58 -6.74
C VAL A 12 -7.75 14.51 -7.71
N ILE A 13 -7.78 14.19 -8.99
CA ILE A 13 -7.05 14.89 -10.05
C ILE A 13 -8.08 15.36 -11.09
N PRO A 14 -8.42 16.66 -11.10
CA PRO A 14 -9.21 17.25 -12.16
C PRO A 14 -8.51 17.13 -13.52
N GLU A 15 -9.28 17.21 -14.61
CA GLU A 15 -8.77 17.01 -15.97
C GLU A 15 -7.61 17.96 -16.33
N GLU A 16 -7.65 19.20 -15.83
CA GLU A 16 -6.60 20.22 -16.01
C GLU A 16 -5.23 19.81 -15.42
N GLN A 17 -5.19 18.89 -14.46
CA GLN A 17 -3.97 18.39 -13.84
C GLN A 17 -3.46 17.09 -14.48
N ALA A 18 -4.19 16.51 -15.44
CA ALA A 18 -3.87 15.21 -16.03
C ALA A 18 -2.50 15.21 -16.73
N GLU A 19 -2.15 16.30 -17.45
CA GLU A 19 -0.84 16.42 -18.12
C GLU A 19 0.33 16.42 -17.12
N CYS A 20 0.17 17.12 -15.99
CA CYS A 20 1.17 17.13 -14.92
C CYS A 20 1.40 15.72 -14.36
N VAL A 21 0.32 14.99 -14.07
CA VAL A 21 0.38 13.62 -13.54
C VAL A 21 0.99 12.66 -14.56
N GLN A 22 0.68 12.79 -15.84
CA GLN A 22 1.33 12.01 -16.90
C GLN A 22 2.83 12.28 -16.97
N SER A 23 3.25 13.54 -16.87
CA SER A 23 4.66 13.91 -16.86
C SER A 23 5.40 13.24 -15.69
N LEU A 24 4.81 13.25 -14.49
CA LEU A 24 5.36 12.58 -13.32
C LEU A 24 5.46 11.05 -13.51
N LEU A 25 4.41 10.41 -14.05
CA LEU A 25 4.41 8.96 -14.36
C LEU A 25 5.38 8.57 -15.49
N ASN A 26 5.82 9.53 -16.30
CA ASN A 26 6.81 9.35 -17.36
C ASN A 26 8.24 9.66 -16.93
N CYS A 27 8.43 10.26 -15.75
CA CYS A 27 9.74 10.60 -15.25
C CYS A 27 10.57 9.33 -14.97
N LYS A 28 11.72 9.22 -15.63
CA LYS A 28 12.62 8.05 -15.50
C LYS A 28 13.68 8.19 -14.42
N ASN A 29 14.03 9.43 -14.05
CA ASN A 29 15.13 9.74 -13.13
C ASN A 29 14.59 10.44 -11.88
N ILE A 30 13.59 9.83 -11.25
CA ILE A 30 12.89 10.40 -10.08
C ILE A 30 13.88 10.66 -8.93
N GLU A 31 14.95 9.88 -8.82
CA GLU A 31 16.02 10.05 -7.84
C GLU A 31 16.77 11.38 -7.96
N ARG A 32 16.67 12.07 -9.11
CA ARG A 32 17.27 13.40 -9.34
C ARG A 32 16.23 14.53 -9.39
N SER A 33 14.96 14.22 -9.13
CA SER A 33 13.92 15.25 -9.12
C SER A 33 14.06 16.13 -7.89
N ASP A 34 13.94 17.44 -8.10
CA ASP A 34 13.72 18.48 -7.09
C ASP A 34 12.48 18.24 -6.22
N ARG A 35 11.54 17.42 -6.69
CA ARG A 35 10.33 17.01 -5.96
C ARG A 35 10.59 15.91 -4.94
N LEU A 36 11.76 15.29 -4.92
CA LEU A 36 12.01 14.12 -4.10
C LEU A 36 12.03 14.47 -2.60
N LEU A 37 11.01 14.03 -1.85
CA LEU A 37 10.96 14.12 -0.39
C LEU A 37 11.74 12.98 0.29
N GLY A 38 11.89 11.86 -0.42
CA GLY A 38 12.60 10.68 0.07
C GLY A 38 12.19 9.43 -0.70
N TYR A 39 12.71 8.29 -0.26
CA TYR A 39 12.36 6.99 -0.84
C TYR A 39 12.40 5.88 0.20
N SER A 40 11.69 4.79 -0.09
CA SER A 40 11.80 3.52 0.63
C SER A 40 12.23 2.41 -0.32
N LYS A 41 13.15 1.56 0.11
CA LYS A 41 13.65 0.41 -0.66
C LYS A 41 13.14 -0.88 -0.02
N GLY A 42 12.48 -1.70 -0.84
CA GLY A 42 12.05 -3.06 -0.51
C GLY A 42 12.20 -3.98 -1.72
N ARG A 43 11.13 -4.66 -2.13
CA ARG A 43 11.07 -5.40 -3.40
C ARG A 43 11.07 -4.50 -4.65
N GLY A 44 10.89 -3.21 -4.46
CA GLY A 44 11.04 -2.14 -5.44
C GLY A 44 11.35 -0.83 -4.70
N THR A 45 11.50 0.26 -5.44
CA THR A 45 11.62 1.60 -4.86
C THR A 45 10.26 2.28 -4.86
N THR A 46 9.91 2.84 -3.71
CA THR A 46 8.77 3.72 -3.51
C THR A 46 9.29 5.14 -3.35
N TRP A 47 8.87 6.05 -4.22
CA TRP A 47 9.31 7.44 -4.24
C TRP A 47 8.26 8.34 -3.60
N PHE A 48 8.68 9.21 -2.67
CA PHE A 48 7.82 10.21 -2.06
C PHE A 48 8.09 11.55 -2.73
N LEU A 49 7.07 12.17 -3.31
CA LEU A 49 7.21 13.37 -4.14
C LEU A 49 6.40 14.53 -3.57
N ASN A 50 7.03 15.71 -3.56
CA ASN A 50 6.37 16.98 -3.34
C ASN A 50 5.63 17.39 -4.61
N THR A 51 4.31 17.25 -4.55
CA THR A 51 3.39 17.64 -5.62
C THR A 51 2.30 18.55 -5.09
N THR A 52 2.45 19.06 -3.85
CA THR A 52 1.48 19.97 -3.23
C THR A 52 1.29 21.26 -4.05
N PRO A 53 2.34 21.89 -4.63
CA PRO A 53 2.16 23.09 -5.44
C PRO A 53 1.27 22.90 -6.67
N GLU A 54 1.29 21.72 -7.30
CA GLU A 54 0.55 21.46 -8.54
C GLU A 54 -0.76 20.70 -8.32
N LEU A 55 -0.78 19.76 -7.36
CA LEU A 55 -1.89 18.81 -7.14
C LEU A 55 -2.59 19.02 -5.79
N GLY A 56 -2.07 19.91 -4.93
CA GLY A 56 -2.60 20.12 -3.57
C GLY A 56 -2.32 18.99 -2.58
N ILE A 57 -1.67 17.91 -3.03
CA ILE A 57 -1.28 16.75 -2.22
C ILE A 57 0.13 16.30 -2.57
N ASN A 58 0.81 15.65 -1.62
CA ASN A 58 2.01 14.88 -1.92
C ASN A 58 1.63 13.46 -2.37
N VAL A 59 2.49 12.86 -3.17
CA VAL A 59 2.23 11.54 -3.74
C VAL A 59 3.34 10.55 -3.45
N VAL A 60 2.94 9.28 -3.47
CA VAL A 60 3.79 8.10 -3.44
C VAL A 60 3.74 7.46 -4.81
N LEU A 61 4.88 7.34 -5.48
CA LEU A 61 5.01 6.70 -6.77
C LEU A 61 5.73 5.36 -6.63
N ARG A 62 5.09 4.28 -7.06
CA ARG A 62 5.64 2.92 -7.01
C ARG A 62 5.61 2.27 -8.39
N HIS A 63 6.75 1.70 -8.76
CA HIS A 63 6.87 0.86 -9.95
C HIS A 63 6.65 -0.61 -9.59
N TYR A 64 5.78 -1.31 -10.32
CA TYR A 64 5.57 -2.74 -10.12
C TYR A 64 6.63 -3.59 -10.83
N TYR A 65 7.61 -4.05 -10.06
CA TYR A 65 8.56 -5.08 -10.50
C TYR A 65 7.96 -6.49 -10.35
N ARG A 66 8.44 -7.48 -11.12
CA ARG A 66 8.10 -8.90 -10.89
C ARG A 66 8.98 -9.50 -9.79
N GLY A 67 8.34 -10.06 -8.75
CA GLY A 67 8.80 -11.19 -7.91
C GLY A 67 10.06 -11.00 -7.03
N GLY A 68 9.94 -11.24 -5.72
CA GLY A 68 11.10 -11.31 -4.81
C GLY A 68 12.10 -12.40 -5.19
N MET A 69 13.33 -12.31 -4.65
CA MET A 69 14.52 -13.15 -4.89
C MET A 69 14.51 -13.89 -6.23
N PHE A 70 15.29 -13.41 -7.21
CA PHE A 70 15.45 -13.98 -8.57
C PHE A 70 14.51 -13.47 -9.69
N GLY A 71 14.36 -12.15 -9.81
CA GLY A 71 14.26 -11.51 -11.14
C GLY A 71 15.57 -11.59 -11.96
N LYS A 72 16.40 -12.63 -11.77
CA LYS A 72 17.80 -12.64 -12.25
C LYS A 72 18.00 -13.15 -13.68
N LEU A 73 16.97 -13.52 -14.44
CA LEU A 73 17.19 -13.94 -15.84
C LEU A 73 16.15 -13.55 -16.88
N ILE A 74 15.06 -12.86 -16.55
CA ILE A 74 14.14 -12.33 -17.57
C ILE A 74 13.67 -10.94 -17.16
N LYS A 75 14.18 -9.91 -17.86
CA LYS A 75 13.78 -8.51 -17.70
C LYS A 75 12.33 -8.33 -18.21
N ASP A 76 11.45 -7.87 -17.32
CA ASP A 76 10.26 -7.03 -17.56
C ASP A 76 9.06 -7.55 -18.35
N ARG A 77 8.45 -8.69 -17.99
CA ARG A 77 7.36 -9.24 -18.83
C ARG A 77 6.17 -9.89 -18.10
N TYR A 78 5.23 -9.12 -17.53
CA TYR A 78 3.92 -9.65 -17.10
C TYR A 78 3.03 -10.04 -18.28
N PHE A 79 2.44 -11.25 -18.33
CA PHE A 79 1.54 -11.62 -19.44
C PHE A 79 0.39 -10.61 -19.55
N TYR A 80 0.39 -9.81 -20.60
CA TYR A 80 -0.63 -8.79 -20.83
C TYR A 80 -1.80 -9.44 -21.57
N ALA A 81 -2.84 -9.77 -20.82
CA ALA A 81 -4.11 -10.20 -21.41
C ALA A 81 -5.00 -8.99 -21.70
N ARG A 82 -5.23 -8.14 -20.68
CA ARG A 82 -6.02 -6.90 -20.75
C ARG A 82 -5.54 -5.89 -19.72
N PHE A 83 -5.82 -4.61 -19.92
CA PHE A 83 -5.47 -3.51 -18.99
C PHE A 83 -6.05 -3.74 -17.59
N GLU A 84 -7.28 -4.21 -17.52
CA GLU A 84 -8.06 -4.47 -16.32
C GLU A 84 -7.50 -5.62 -15.47
N HIS A 85 -6.67 -6.48 -16.08
CA HIS A 85 -6.03 -7.60 -15.41
C HIS A 85 -4.67 -7.25 -14.80
N THR A 86 -4.16 -6.04 -15.07
CA THR A 86 -2.89 -5.59 -14.51
C THR A 86 -2.98 -5.36 -13.00
N ARG A 87 -1.86 -5.53 -12.30
CA ARG A 87 -1.78 -5.28 -10.85
C ARG A 87 -2.16 -3.86 -10.47
N ALA A 88 -1.63 -2.87 -11.21
CA ALA A 88 -1.92 -1.46 -10.97
C ALA A 88 -3.43 -1.17 -11.06
N TYR A 89 -4.10 -1.69 -12.09
CA TYR A 89 -5.55 -1.56 -12.25
C TYR A 89 -6.30 -2.20 -11.08
N LYS A 90 -5.98 -3.45 -10.74
CA LYS A 90 -6.66 -4.17 -9.64
C LYS A 90 -6.51 -3.46 -8.31
N GLU A 91 -5.31 -2.96 -7.99
CA GLU A 91 -5.07 -2.22 -6.75
C GLU A 91 -5.76 -0.87 -6.75
N PHE A 92 -5.71 -0.13 -7.87
CA PHE A 92 -6.39 1.15 -8.01
C PHE A 92 -7.89 1.04 -7.73
N PHE A 93 -8.58 0.10 -8.36
CA PHE A 93 -10.02 -0.10 -8.15
C PHE A 93 -10.36 -0.69 -6.79
N LEU A 94 -9.51 -1.56 -6.23
CA LEU A 94 -9.68 -2.05 -4.86
C LEU A 94 -9.62 -0.89 -3.87
N LEU A 95 -8.63 -0.01 -4.00
CA LEU A 95 -8.49 1.17 -3.14
C LEU A 95 -9.69 2.12 -3.28
N GLN A 96 -10.16 2.40 -4.50
CA GLN A 96 -11.38 3.19 -4.71
C GLN A 96 -12.59 2.58 -3.99
N GLN A 97 -12.80 1.26 -4.13
CA GLN A 97 -13.89 0.57 -3.44
C GLN A 97 -13.76 0.66 -1.91
N MET A 98 -12.55 0.53 -1.38
CA MET A 98 -12.28 0.63 0.05
C MET A 98 -12.52 2.03 0.61
N LEU A 99 -12.23 3.08 -0.16
CA LEU A 99 -12.58 4.46 0.20
C LEU A 99 -14.09 4.67 0.25
N ALA A 100 -14.84 4.09 -0.70
CA ALA A 100 -16.30 4.14 -0.67
C ALA A 100 -16.87 3.46 0.59
N TRP A 101 -16.19 2.44 1.13
CA TRP A 101 -16.49 1.82 2.42
C TRP A 101 -15.90 2.56 3.64
N LYS A 102 -15.32 3.75 3.43
CA LYS A 102 -14.71 4.59 4.46
C LYS A 102 -13.59 3.88 5.24
N LEU A 103 -12.89 2.92 4.60
CA LEU A 103 -11.72 2.26 5.19
C LEU A 103 -10.51 3.20 5.14
N PRO A 104 -9.63 3.20 6.16
CA PRO A 104 -8.46 4.08 6.21
C PRO A 104 -7.33 3.50 5.36
N VAL A 105 -7.39 3.80 4.06
CA VAL A 105 -6.40 3.45 3.03
C VAL A 105 -5.99 4.69 2.24
N PRO A 106 -4.81 4.70 1.59
CA PRO A 106 -4.39 5.82 0.77
C PRO A 106 -5.30 6.01 -0.45
N ARG A 107 -5.53 7.26 -0.86
CA ARG A 107 -6.28 7.53 -2.08
C ARG A 107 -5.46 7.14 -3.31
N PRO A 108 -6.01 6.35 -4.24
CA PRO A 108 -5.35 6.12 -5.52
C PRO A 108 -5.47 7.38 -6.37
N VAL A 109 -4.36 7.84 -6.94
CA VAL A 109 -4.28 9.08 -7.72
C VAL A 109 -4.33 8.75 -9.21
N ALA A 110 -3.42 7.89 -9.67
CA ALA A 110 -3.36 7.48 -11.06
C ALA A 110 -2.57 6.18 -11.23
N ILE A 111 -2.74 5.54 -12.37
CA ILE A 111 -1.89 4.44 -12.83
C ILE A 111 -1.42 4.68 -14.26
N LYS A 112 -0.28 4.08 -14.57
CA LYS A 112 0.24 3.97 -15.93
C LYS A 112 0.53 2.51 -16.22
N VAL A 113 0.15 2.04 -17.40
CA VAL A 113 0.49 0.72 -17.90
C VAL A 113 1.11 0.86 -19.28
N GLU A 114 2.35 0.41 -19.42
CA GLU A 114 3.01 0.27 -20.71
C GLU A 114 2.98 -1.21 -21.11
N ASN A 115 2.42 -1.54 -22.26
CA ASN A 115 2.47 -2.90 -22.79
C ASN A 115 3.31 -3.00 -24.08
N SER A 116 3.90 -4.17 -24.28
CA SER A 116 4.60 -4.56 -25.51
C SER A 116 4.46 -6.06 -25.72
N LEU A 117 4.01 -6.49 -26.91
CA LEU A 117 3.79 -7.91 -27.24
C LEU A 117 2.92 -8.58 -26.15
N CYS A 118 3.45 -9.57 -25.44
CA CYS A 118 2.73 -10.30 -24.39
C CYS A 118 2.99 -9.73 -23.00
N CYS A 119 3.46 -8.49 -22.85
CA CYS A 119 4.17 -8.06 -21.65
C CYS A 119 3.77 -6.67 -21.19
N TYR A 120 3.69 -6.42 -19.87
CA TYR A 120 3.46 -5.06 -19.36
C TYR A 120 4.41 -4.64 -18.22
N ARG A 121 4.59 -3.33 -18.10
CA ARG A 121 5.11 -2.59 -16.94
C ARG A 121 4.00 -1.68 -16.41
N ALA A 122 4.01 -1.43 -15.11
CA ALA A 122 3.00 -0.56 -14.53
C ALA A 122 3.53 0.23 -13.35
N ASP A 123 2.96 1.41 -13.19
CA ASP A 123 3.20 2.34 -12.11
C ASP A 123 1.87 2.67 -11.43
N ILE A 124 1.91 2.86 -10.12
CA ILE A 124 0.79 3.42 -9.35
C ILE A 124 1.27 4.65 -8.59
N MET A 125 0.44 5.68 -8.65
CA MET A 125 0.55 6.88 -7.84
C MET A 125 -0.56 6.85 -6.80
N LEU A 126 -0.19 6.96 -5.54
CA LEU A 126 -1.09 7.04 -4.40
C LEU A 126 -0.87 8.37 -3.68
N GLU A 127 -1.86 8.85 -2.96
CA GLU A 127 -1.67 9.95 -2.02
C GLU A 127 -0.68 9.54 -0.94
N LYS A 128 0.26 10.42 -0.63
CA LYS A 128 1.13 10.27 0.53
C LYS A 128 0.34 10.62 1.78
N LEU A 129 0.18 9.63 2.67
CA LEU A 129 -0.37 9.88 3.99
C LEU A 129 0.62 10.76 4.78
N GLU A 130 0.18 11.97 5.13
CA GLU A 130 1.00 12.93 5.86
C GLU A 130 1.06 12.62 7.35
N ASN A 131 2.20 12.93 7.97
CA ASN A 131 2.43 12.72 9.41
C ASN A 131 2.18 11.28 9.88
N THR A 132 2.40 10.30 9.01
CA THR A 132 2.30 8.88 9.37
C THR A 132 3.66 8.25 9.59
N GLN A 133 3.73 7.33 10.55
CA GLN A 133 4.90 6.49 10.78
C GLN A 133 4.54 5.01 10.75
N ASP A 134 5.45 4.22 10.19
CA ASP A 134 5.40 2.75 10.14
C ASP A 134 5.36 2.16 11.56
N LEU A 135 4.45 1.22 11.81
CA LEU A 135 4.27 0.61 13.13
C LEU A 135 5.53 -0.10 13.63
N SER A 136 6.30 -0.74 12.74
CA SER A 136 7.59 -1.35 13.13
C SER A 136 8.60 -0.32 13.63
N LYS A 137 8.56 0.93 13.12
CA LYS A 137 9.43 2.02 13.58
C LYS A 137 8.96 2.57 14.91
N ILE A 138 7.65 2.75 15.09
CA ILE A 138 7.07 3.22 16.36
C ILE A 138 7.44 2.26 17.48
N LEU A 139 7.27 0.95 17.26
CA LEU A 139 7.49 -0.04 18.30
C LEU A 139 8.97 -0.22 18.68
N GLN A 140 9.94 0.35 17.95
CA GLN A 140 11.34 0.32 18.37
C GLN A 140 11.62 1.26 19.54
N SER A 141 10.80 2.30 19.73
CA SER A 141 11.05 3.34 20.74
C SER A 141 9.83 3.69 21.60
N GLN A 142 8.63 3.22 21.24
CA GLN A 142 7.40 3.55 21.95
C GLN A 142 6.59 2.29 22.27
N VAL A 143 6.16 2.19 23.53
CA VAL A 143 5.14 1.23 23.96
C VAL A 143 3.77 1.75 23.55
N LEU A 144 2.97 0.90 22.90
CA LEU A 144 1.56 1.18 22.66
C LEU A 144 0.70 0.63 23.80
N SER A 145 -0.34 1.37 24.15
CA SER A 145 -1.39 0.93 25.07
C SER A 145 -2.23 -0.20 24.47
N ASN A 146 -2.91 -0.96 25.33
CA ASN A 146 -3.84 -2.00 24.89
C ASN A 146 -4.96 -1.43 24.00
N GLN A 147 -5.43 -0.20 24.26
CA GLN A 147 -6.44 0.46 23.44
C GLN A 147 -5.96 0.69 21.99
N GLN A 148 -4.69 1.03 21.80
CA GLN A 148 -4.12 1.21 20.45
C GLN A 148 -3.98 -0.13 19.72
N TYR A 149 -3.57 -1.20 20.41
CA TYR A 149 -3.59 -2.55 19.83
C TYR A 149 -5.01 -3.02 19.49
N GLU A 150 -5.99 -2.73 20.33
CA GLU A 150 -7.41 -3.01 20.03
C GLU A 150 -7.89 -2.23 18.78
N GLN A 151 -7.45 -0.98 18.57
CA GLN A 151 -7.75 -0.21 17.35
C GLN A 151 -7.18 -0.88 16.09
N ILE A 152 -5.96 -1.44 16.16
CA ILE A 152 -5.38 -2.23 15.06
C ILE A 152 -6.25 -3.46 14.78
N GLY A 153 -6.67 -4.19 15.82
CA GLY A 153 -7.58 -5.33 15.68
C GLY A 153 -8.90 -4.96 15.00
N LYS A 154 -9.53 -3.85 15.43
CA LYS A 154 -10.77 -3.32 14.83
C LYS A 154 -10.56 -2.91 13.38
N LEU A 155 -9.44 -2.29 13.05
CA LEU A 155 -9.09 -1.93 11.67
C LEU A 155 -9.04 -3.16 10.76
N ILE A 156 -8.35 -4.21 11.18
CA ILE A 156 -8.27 -5.48 10.43
C ILE A 156 -9.65 -6.13 10.34
N ARG A 157 -10.45 -6.08 11.42
CA ARG A 157 -11.81 -6.61 11.39
C ARG A 157 -12.69 -5.89 10.37
N ARG A 158 -12.63 -4.55 10.30
CA ARG A 158 -13.36 -3.76 9.30
C ARG A 158 -12.99 -4.16 7.88
N LEU A 159 -11.70 -4.39 7.62
CA LEU A 159 -11.21 -4.91 6.33
C LEU A 159 -11.84 -6.27 6.00
N HIS A 160 -11.79 -7.20 6.96
CA HIS A 160 -12.31 -8.56 6.80
C HIS A 160 -13.84 -8.62 6.69
N ASN A 161 -14.57 -7.70 7.32
CA ASN A 161 -16.03 -7.59 7.18
C ASN A 161 -16.43 -7.28 5.73
N HIS A 162 -15.62 -6.49 5.02
CA HIS A 162 -15.78 -6.24 3.59
C HIS A 162 -15.13 -7.30 2.69
N GLN A 163 -14.71 -8.44 3.27
CA GLN A 163 -14.10 -9.57 2.56
C GLN A 163 -12.82 -9.19 1.81
N VAL A 164 -12.11 -8.14 2.25
CA VAL A 164 -10.83 -7.75 1.64
C VAL A 164 -9.71 -8.59 2.24
N HIS A 165 -9.12 -9.46 1.42
CA HIS A 165 -7.97 -10.27 1.78
C HIS A 165 -6.67 -9.50 1.50
N HIS A 166 -5.98 -9.11 2.57
CA HIS A 166 -4.68 -8.45 2.48
C HIS A 166 -3.55 -9.47 2.33
N SER A 167 -3.04 -9.66 1.11
CA SER A 167 -2.12 -10.75 0.79
C SER A 167 -0.78 -10.70 1.56
N ASP A 168 -0.39 -9.50 2.01
CA ASP A 168 0.84 -9.26 2.77
C ASP A 168 0.62 -8.46 4.06
N LEU A 169 -0.39 -8.80 4.85
CA LEU A 169 -0.67 -8.10 6.11
C LEU A 169 0.50 -8.26 7.10
N ASN A 170 1.19 -7.16 7.41
CA ASN A 170 2.34 -7.13 8.32
C ASN A 170 2.49 -5.73 8.95
N ILE A 171 3.30 -5.61 10.00
CA ILE A 171 3.45 -4.36 10.74
C ILE A 171 4.10 -3.20 9.94
N HIS A 172 4.85 -3.47 8.86
CA HIS A 172 5.37 -2.40 7.99
C HIS A 172 4.27 -1.78 7.11
N ASN A 173 3.17 -2.52 6.92
CA ASN A 173 2.01 -2.10 6.14
C ASN A 173 0.91 -1.47 7.00
N ILE A 174 1.18 -1.27 8.31
CA ILE A 174 0.32 -0.54 9.22
C ILE A 174 1.01 0.78 9.55
N LEU A 175 0.36 1.88 9.23
CA LEU A 175 0.85 3.21 9.58
C LEU A 175 0.02 3.81 10.71
N ARG A 176 0.66 4.53 11.61
CA ARG A 176 -0.03 5.39 12.59
C ARG A 176 0.13 6.84 12.17
N GLY A 177 -0.99 7.53 11.97
CA GLY A 177 -1.03 8.97 11.72
C GLY A 177 -1.26 9.77 12.99
N ASN A 178 -1.55 11.06 12.79
CA ASN A 178 -2.04 11.95 13.84
C ASN A 178 -3.33 11.40 14.47
N GLU A 179 -3.63 11.84 15.70
CA GLU A 179 -4.82 11.43 16.47
C GLU A 179 -4.89 9.91 16.74
N GLU A 180 -3.74 9.23 16.73
CA GLU A 180 -3.63 7.77 16.94
C GLU A 180 -4.43 6.95 15.92
N LYS A 181 -4.74 7.52 14.75
CA LYS A 181 -5.47 6.82 13.68
C LYS A 181 -4.53 5.89 12.91
N PHE A 182 -4.93 4.63 12.79
CA PHE A 182 -4.21 3.64 12.00
C PHE A 182 -4.73 3.56 10.56
N TRP A 183 -3.80 3.33 9.63
CA TRP A 183 -4.02 3.15 8.20
C TRP A 183 -3.40 1.85 7.74
N LEU A 184 -3.97 1.26 6.70
CA LEU A 184 -3.37 0.13 5.97
C LEU A 184 -2.86 0.62 4.61
N ILE A 185 -1.71 0.09 4.20
CA ILE A 185 -1.08 0.38 2.90
C ILE A 185 -0.62 -0.92 2.22
N ASP A 186 -0.14 -0.80 0.98
CA ASP A 186 0.38 -1.91 0.16
C ASP A 186 -0.66 -3.00 -0.15
N PHE A 187 -1.59 -2.65 -1.03
CA PHE A 187 -2.65 -3.56 -1.47
C PHE A 187 -2.28 -4.35 -2.73
N ASP A 188 -0.98 -4.47 -3.06
CA ASP A 188 -0.55 -5.27 -4.21
C ASP A 188 -1.01 -6.73 -4.02
N LYS A 189 -1.63 -7.29 -5.06
CA LYS A 189 -2.25 -8.62 -5.08
C LYS A 189 -3.34 -8.86 -4.03
N CYS A 190 -3.83 -7.83 -3.36
CA CYS A 190 -5.00 -7.93 -2.51
C CYS A 190 -6.26 -8.04 -3.38
N ARG A 191 -7.32 -8.59 -2.81
CA ARG A 191 -8.58 -8.84 -3.53
C ARG A 191 -9.74 -8.93 -2.55
N ILE A 192 -10.95 -8.77 -3.07
CA ILE A 192 -12.15 -9.20 -2.36
C ILE A 192 -12.25 -10.72 -2.55
N GLU A 193 -12.18 -11.48 -1.46
CA GLU A 193 -12.24 -12.93 -1.45
C GLU A 193 -13.28 -13.37 -0.41
N GLN A 194 -14.31 -14.06 -0.89
CA GLN A 194 -15.37 -14.56 -0.01
C GLN A 194 -14.85 -15.70 0.85
N GLY A 195 -15.24 -15.70 2.13
CA GLY A 195 -15.01 -16.79 3.07
C GLY A 195 -14.24 -16.35 4.31
N GLU A 196 -14.12 -17.29 5.25
CA GLU A 196 -13.51 -17.03 6.56
C GLU A 196 -12.13 -17.69 6.72
N SER A 197 -11.81 -18.70 5.91
CA SER A 197 -10.59 -19.51 6.04
C SER A 197 -9.30 -18.69 5.90
N TRP A 198 -9.30 -17.68 5.05
CA TRP A 198 -8.13 -16.82 4.83
C TRP A 198 -7.94 -15.77 5.94
N LYS A 199 -8.97 -15.43 6.71
CA LYS A 199 -8.91 -14.37 7.74
C LYS A 199 -7.96 -14.74 8.87
N GLN A 200 -8.03 -15.98 9.33
CA GLN A 200 -7.09 -16.48 10.33
C GLN A 200 -5.66 -16.46 9.80
N SER A 201 -5.44 -16.88 8.55
CA SER A 201 -4.12 -16.82 7.90
C SER A 201 -3.55 -15.39 7.84
N ASN A 202 -4.41 -14.39 7.65
CA ASN A 202 -4.05 -12.98 7.70
C ASN A 202 -3.59 -12.55 9.09
N LEU A 203 -4.33 -12.90 10.15
CA LEU A 203 -3.94 -12.65 11.53
C LEU A 203 -2.63 -13.37 11.89
N ASP A 204 -2.48 -14.63 11.50
CA ASP A 204 -1.27 -15.41 11.75
C ASP A 204 -0.05 -14.79 11.05
N ARG A 205 -0.23 -14.25 9.84
CA ARG A 205 0.82 -13.53 9.10
C ARG A 205 1.24 -12.27 9.85
N LEU A 206 0.28 -11.50 10.35
CA LEU A 206 0.56 -10.32 11.16
C LEU A 206 1.34 -10.69 12.43
N LEU A 207 0.90 -11.71 13.18
CA LEU A 207 1.60 -12.18 14.38
C LEU A 207 3.04 -12.64 14.07
N ARG A 208 3.23 -13.38 12.97
CA ARG A 208 4.58 -13.76 12.52
C ARG A 208 5.44 -12.54 12.22
N SER A 209 4.87 -11.47 11.67
CA SER A 209 5.61 -10.23 11.42
C SER A 209 6.03 -9.54 12.72
N PHE A 210 5.14 -9.45 13.72
CA PHE A 210 5.51 -8.96 15.05
C PHE A 210 6.65 -9.78 15.66
N LYS A 211 6.53 -11.11 15.73
CA LYS A 211 7.55 -12.00 16.30
C LYS A 211 8.89 -11.89 15.56
N LYS A 212 8.86 -11.83 14.23
CA LYS A 212 10.06 -11.66 13.41
C LYS A 212 10.78 -10.35 13.73
N GLU A 213 10.05 -9.25 13.80
CA GLU A 213 10.64 -7.93 14.04
C GLU A 213 11.00 -7.72 15.52
N GLN A 214 10.39 -8.47 16.44
CA GLN A 214 10.82 -8.53 17.84
C GLN A 214 12.25 -9.04 17.95
N THR A 215 12.62 -10.08 17.18
CA THR A 215 13.99 -10.58 17.13
C THR A 215 14.93 -9.70 16.31
N ARG A 216 14.46 -9.14 15.19
CA ARG A 216 15.33 -8.41 14.25
C ARG A 216 15.59 -6.96 14.64
N LEU A 217 14.59 -6.28 15.17
CA LEU A 217 14.60 -4.83 15.45
C LEU A 217 14.41 -4.52 16.94
N ASN A 218 14.25 -5.53 17.80
CA ASN A 218 13.98 -5.35 19.24
C ASN A 218 12.74 -4.48 19.52
N ILE A 219 11.66 -4.68 18.74
CA ILE A 219 10.41 -3.94 18.98
C ILE A 219 9.79 -4.29 20.35
N LEU A 220 9.15 -3.29 20.96
CA LEU A 220 8.41 -3.35 22.21
C LEU A 220 7.04 -4.01 21.99
N PHE A 221 7.06 -5.33 21.88
CA PHE A 221 5.89 -6.17 21.67
C PHE A 221 5.97 -7.40 22.58
N ASN A 222 4.83 -7.83 23.14
CA ASN A 222 4.71 -9.06 23.91
C ASN A 222 3.38 -9.78 23.62
N GLU A 223 3.15 -10.92 24.29
CA GLU A 223 1.93 -11.70 24.07
C GLU A 223 0.67 -10.96 24.55
N GLU A 224 0.72 -10.17 25.63
CA GLU A 224 -0.43 -9.37 26.09
C GLU A 224 -0.87 -8.36 25.03
N ASN A 225 0.08 -7.76 24.31
CA ASN A 225 -0.22 -6.87 23.20
C ASN A 225 -0.94 -7.61 22.07
N TRP A 226 -0.57 -8.85 21.78
CA TRP A 226 -1.28 -9.67 20.79
C TRP A 226 -2.71 -9.97 21.22
N GLN A 227 -2.93 -10.30 22.50
CA GLN A 227 -4.26 -10.52 23.04
C GLN A 227 -5.13 -9.25 22.93
N ALA A 228 -4.55 -8.06 23.08
CA ALA A 228 -5.25 -6.80 22.84
C ALA A 228 -5.67 -6.64 21.36
N VAL A 229 -4.81 -7.02 20.41
CA VAL A 229 -5.19 -7.05 18.96
C VAL A 229 -6.36 -8.00 18.73
N LEU A 230 -6.32 -9.22 19.27
CA LEU A 230 -7.39 -10.21 19.11
C LEU A 230 -8.70 -9.77 19.77
N LYS A 231 -8.62 -9.12 20.95
CA LYS A 231 -9.75 -8.51 21.63
C LYS A 231 -10.40 -7.43 20.76
N GLY A 232 -9.61 -6.54 20.19
CA GLY A 232 -10.09 -5.53 19.25
C GLY A 232 -10.73 -6.14 18.00
N TYR A 233 -10.13 -7.19 17.44
CA TYR A 233 -10.66 -7.89 16.27
C TYR A 233 -12.00 -8.60 16.53
N SER A 234 -12.20 -9.07 17.76
CA SER A 234 -13.41 -9.78 18.18
C SER A 234 -14.52 -8.86 18.70
N ALA A 235 -14.19 -7.61 19.02
CA ALA A 235 -15.15 -6.59 19.38
C ALA A 235 -16.05 -6.27 18.16
N ARG A 236 -17.36 -6.34 18.36
CA ARG A 236 -18.37 -6.00 17.34
C ARG A 236 -18.34 -4.53 16.98
#